data_AF-A0A834ZGI4-F1
#
_entry.id   AF-A0A834ZGI4-F1
#
_cell.length_a   1.000
_cell.length_b   1.000
_cell.length_c   1.000
_cell.angle_alpha   90.00
_cell.angle_beta   90.00
_cell.angle_gamma   90.00
#
_symmetry.space_group_name_H-M   'P 1'
#
loop_
_entity.id
_entity.type
_entity.pdbx_description
1 polymer ?
#
loop_
_entity_poly.entity_id
_entity_poly.type
_entity_poly.pdbx_seq_one_letter_code
_entity_poly.pdbx_strand_id
1 'polypeptide(L)'
;MAMKISLIQFVTLISMLSPLSESIDFNFSAVFNFGDSNSDTGELIAGLGGHLDPPYGQTYFNKPSGRFCDGRLIIDFLMDAMDLPFLNAYLDSVGAPTFRKGCNFAAAGSTIHPATVTSVSPFSFGIQVAQFFRFKARVLELLAKGEKLDKYIPPEDYFEKGLYMFDIGQNDLAGAFYSKSEDQVLASIPTILIEFETGIQKLYDQGARKFWIHSTGPLGCLPQNIATFGKEPSKLDEIGCVSSHNRAAKLFNLQLQALCRKLQGQFSDANLTYIDLFSIKSDLISNYSRYGFEQPIMACCGFGGAPLNYDSRISCGRTKTLNGSSVTAKGCNNTTEYVNWDGIHYTEAANQLPNDKEKEEQSNFAEKKEVETLLMAIQANQKPEQQPTQVLFDNDSEREPTPAAFMPENSSEATPIAAEILPTTTEATDAAARSPRRIRKRPAWMEDYELMALLAPPVKE
;
A
#
# COMPACT_ATOMS: atom_id res chain seq x y z
N MET A 1 -30.27 -13.05 -54.82
CA MET A 1 -30.21 -11.79 -54.03
C MET A 1 -30.43 -12.00 -52.53
N ALA A 2 -31.31 -12.93 -52.10
CA ALA A 2 -31.64 -13.15 -50.69
C ALA A 2 -30.44 -13.49 -49.76
N MET A 3 -29.48 -14.31 -50.19
CA MET A 3 -28.30 -14.64 -49.36
C MET A 3 -27.36 -13.46 -49.09
N LYS A 4 -27.27 -12.48 -50.01
CA LYS A 4 -26.40 -11.30 -49.83
C LYS A 4 -26.98 -10.32 -48.79
N ILE A 5 -28.30 -10.27 -48.66
CA ILE A 5 -28.99 -9.40 -47.69
C ILE A 5 -28.80 -9.95 -46.27
N SER A 6 -28.84 -11.27 -46.10
CA SER A 6 -28.62 -11.93 -44.79
C SER A 6 -27.18 -11.78 -44.28
N LEU A 7 -26.18 -11.82 -45.16
CA LEU A 7 -24.77 -11.61 -44.77
C LEU A 7 -24.51 -10.15 -44.35
N ILE A 8 -25.12 -9.17 -45.04
CA ILE A 8 -24.98 -7.75 -44.68
C ILE A 8 -25.63 -7.47 -43.32
N GLN A 9 -26.81 -8.07 -43.05
CA GLN A 9 -27.48 -7.95 -41.74
C GLN A 9 -26.65 -8.56 -40.60
N PHE A 10 -25.96 -9.68 -40.84
CA PHE A 10 -25.10 -10.33 -39.86
C PHE A 10 -23.82 -9.51 -39.57
N VAL A 11 -23.22 -8.92 -40.61
CA VAL A 11 -22.04 -8.04 -40.46
C VAL A 11 -22.40 -6.73 -39.74
N THR A 12 -23.56 -6.14 -40.01
CA THR A 12 -24.03 -4.96 -39.26
C THR A 12 -24.37 -5.27 -37.81
N LEU A 13 -24.84 -6.49 -37.50
CA LEU A 13 -25.13 -6.92 -36.13
C LEU A 13 -23.84 -7.18 -35.33
N ILE A 14 -22.80 -7.76 -35.97
CA ILE A 14 -21.47 -7.93 -35.35
C ILE A 14 -20.78 -6.57 -35.13
N SER A 15 -20.98 -5.61 -36.03
CA SER A 15 -20.44 -4.25 -35.86
C SER A 15 -21.13 -3.43 -34.77
N MET A 16 -22.35 -3.82 -34.36
CA MET A 16 -23.08 -3.27 -33.21
C MET A 16 -22.81 -4.03 -31.90
N LEU A 17 -22.14 -5.19 -31.98
CA LEU A 17 -21.73 -6.04 -30.86
C LEU A 17 -20.21 -5.99 -30.60
N SER A 18 -19.48 -5.13 -31.30
CA SER A 18 -18.13 -4.80 -30.88
C SER A 18 -18.27 -4.06 -29.56
N PRO A 19 -17.72 -4.56 -28.43
CA PRO A 19 -17.68 -3.75 -27.23
C PRO A 19 -17.01 -2.44 -27.63
N LEU A 20 -17.65 -1.33 -27.29
CA LEU A 20 -16.99 -0.05 -27.33
C LEU A 20 -15.82 -0.21 -26.35
N SER A 21 -14.64 -0.54 -26.85
CA SER A 21 -13.43 -0.49 -26.04
C SER A 21 -13.19 0.99 -25.81
N GLU A 22 -13.87 1.56 -24.81
CA GLU A 22 -13.39 2.78 -24.20
C GLU A 22 -11.99 2.45 -23.67
N SER A 23 -11.00 3.16 -24.18
CA SER A 23 -9.66 3.10 -23.64
C SER A 23 -9.75 3.37 -22.14
N ILE A 24 -9.21 2.48 -21.32
CA ILE A 24 -9.10 2.69 -19.87
C ILE A 24 -8.59 4.11 -19.63
N ASP A 25 -9.37 4.96 -18.97
CA ASP A 25 -8.95 6.33 -18.67
C ASP A 25 -7.98 6.33 -17.48
N PHE A 26 -6.72 5.94 -17.74
CA PHE A 26 -5.59 6.09 -16.82
C PHE A 26 -5.14 7.57 -16.71
N ASN A 27 -6.02 8.53 -17.02
CA ASN A 27 -5.73 9.95 -17.00
C ASN A 27 -6.02 10.55 -15.62
N PHE A 28 -5.09 10.35 -14.69
CA PHE A 28 -5.15 10.99 -13.38
C PHE A 28 -4.41 12.33 -13.40
N SER A 29 -5.02 13.35 -12.78
CA SER A 29 -4.40 14.68 -12.71
C SER A 29 -3.15 14.70 -11.82
N ALA A 30 -3.17 13.89 -10.75
CA ALA A 30 -2.08 13.68 -9.79
C ALA A 30 -2.25 12.34 -9.07
N VAL A 31 -1.19 11.86 -8.43
CA VAL A 31 -1.18 10.64 -7.60
C VAL A 31 -0.62 10.92 -6.20
N PHE A 32 -1.35 10.52 -5.17
CA PHE A 32 -0.92 10.58 -3.78
C PHE A 32 -0.76 9.15 -3.25
N ASN A 33 0.48 8.72 -3.02
CA ASN A 33 0.78 7.35 -2.64
C ASN A 33 1.08 7.21 -1.15
N PHE A 34 0.59 6.15 -0.53
CA PHE A 34 0.79 5.76 0.86
C PHE A 34 1.22 4.30 0.88
N GLY A 35 2.10 3.91 1.81
CA GLY A 35 2.62 2.56 1.73
C GLY A 35 3.82 2.25 2.60
N ASP A 36 4.41 1.11 2.30
CA ASP A 36 5.68 0.67 2.87
C ASP A 36 6.82 0.66 1.82
N SER A 37 7.80 -0.22 1.99
CA SER A 37 8.98 -0.30 1.13
C SER A 37 8.66 -0.74 -0.30
N ASN A 38 7.51 -1.38 -0.55
CA ASN A 38 7.07 -1.78 -1.89
C ASN A 38 6.76 -0.57 -2.79
N SER A 39 6.52 0.61 -2.20
CA SER A 39 6.24 1.84 -2.94
C SER A 39 7.04 3.04 -2.43
N ASP A 40 8.02 2.86 -1.52
CA ASP A 40 8.87 3.93 -1.00
C ASP A 40 9.83 4.47 -2.08
N THR A 41 9.80 5.78 -2.30
CA THR A 41 10.65 6.48 -3.28
C THR A 41 11.77 7.30 -2.64
N GLY A 42 11.99 7.14 -1.33
CA GLY A 42 13.04 7.79 -0.55
C GLY A 42 12.58 8.41 0.78
N GLU A 43 11.34 8.19 1.22
CA GLU A 43 10.76 8.81 2.41
C GLU A 43 11.48 8.37 3.69
N LEU A 44 11.74 7.06 3.85
CA LEU A 44 12.42 6.57 5.05
C LEU A 44 13.85 7.11 5.15
N ILE A 45 14.61 7.05 4.04
CA ILE A 45 16.02 7.49 4.05
C ILE A 45 16.11 9.00 4.23
N ALA A 46 15.20 9.79 3.64
CA ALA A 46 15.15 11.22 3.82
C ALA A 46 14.78 11.59 5.27
N GLY A 47 13.79 10.90 5.83
CA GLY A 47 13.32 11.14 7.20
C GLY A 47 14.32 10.77 8.28
N LEU A 48 15.13 9.73 8.07
CA LEU A 48 16.11 9.25 9.05
C LEU A 48 17.55 9.72 8.77
N GLY A 49 17.77 10.47 7.68
CA GLY A 49 19.09 10.94 7.27
C GLY A 49 20.03 9.81 6.83
N GLY A 50 19.47 8.72 6.32
CA GLY A 50 20.21 7.55 5.83
C GLY A 50 20.47 7.57 4.34
N HIS A 51 21.06 6.49 3.84
CA HIS A 51 21.21 6.25 2.41
C HIS A 51 21.08 4.76 2.08
N LEU A 52 20.60 4.46 0.87
CA LEU A 52 20.79 3.16 0.25
C LEU A 52 22.12 3.18 -0.50
N ASP A 53 22.87 2.09 -0.40
CA ASP A 53 24.14 1.93 -1.10
C ASP A 53 23.97 1.08 -2.37
N PRO A 54 24.91 1.14 -3.33
CA PRO A 54 24.95 0.15 -4.40
C PRO A 54 24.92 -1.28 -3.82
N PRO A 55 24.18 -2.22 -4.43
CA PRO A 55 23.65 -2.18 -5.79
C PRO A 55 22.20 -1.70 -5.97
N TYR A 56 21.57 -1.06 -4.98
CA TYR A 56 20.21 -0.51 -5.16
C TYR A 56 20.16 0.51 -6.31
N GLY A 57 19.13 0.44 -7.15
CA GLY A 57 18.92 1.31 -8.31
C GLY A 57 19.85 1.08 -9.50
N GLN A 58 20.64 -0.01 -9.53
CA GLN A 58 21.58 -0.33 -10.60
C GLN A 58 20.98 -0.51 -12.01
N THR A 59 19.72 -0.96 -12.16
CA THR A 59 19.16 -1.33 -13.49
C THR A 59 18.55 -0.15 -14.24
N TYR A 60 17.79 0.72 -13.56
CA TYR A 60 17.14 1.87 -14.19
C TYR A 60 17.80 3.21 -13.85
N PHE A 61 18.02 3.46 -12.56
CA PHE A 61 18.52 4.75 -12.08
C PHE A 61 20.04 4.88 -12.19
N ASN A 62 20.75 3.76 -12.35
CA ASN A 62 22.21 3.63 -12.37
C ASN A 62 22.90 4.15 -11.09
N LYS A 63 22.13 4.33 -10.01
CA LYS A 63 22.57 4.76 -8.68
C LYS A 63 21.44 4.51 -7.66
N PRO A 64 21.75 4.48 -6.36
CA PRO A 64 20.71 4.45 -5.33
C PRO A 64 19.73 5.62 -5.47
N SER A 65 18.44 5.31 -5.55
CA SER A 65 17.35 6.26 -5.81
C SER A 65 16.34 6.37 -4.66
N GLY A 66 16.66 5.79 -3.50
CA GLY A 66 15.74 5.69 -2.36
C GLY A 66 14.75 4.52 -2.42
N ARG A 67 14.69 3.80 -3.56
CA ARG A 67 13.84 2.63 -3.75
C ARG A 67 14.56 1.36 -3.28
N PHE A 68 13.85 0.50 -2.56
CA PHE A 68 14.34 -0.78 -2.04
C PHE A 68 14.33 -1.87 -3.12
N CYS A 69 14.90 -1.58 -4.29
CA CYS A 69 14.90 -2.41 -5.49
C CYS A 69 16.21 -2.19 -6.27
N ASP A 70 16.57 -3.11 -7.16
CA ASP A 70 17.62 -2.86 -8.15
C ASP A 70 17.25 -1.76 -9.16
N GLY A 71 15.98 -1.37 -9.25
CA GLY A 71 15.52 -0.30 -10.13
C GLY A 71 14.16 0.26 -9.73
N ARG A 72 13.20 0.19 -10.66
CA ARG A 72 11.83 0.70 -10.49
C ARG A 72 10.97 -0.21 -9.61
N LEU A 73 10.05 0.42 -8.89
CA LEU A 73 8.97 -0.22 -8.14
C LEU A 73 7.69 -0.29 -8.98
N ILE A 74 6.68 -1.06 -8.52
CA ILE A 74 5.36 -1.14 -9.19
C ILE A 74 4.77 0.26 -9.39
N ILE A 75 4.86 1.13 -8.38
CA ILE A 75 4.38 2.51 -8.47
C ILE A 75 5.05 3.29 -9.61
N ASP A 76 6.33 3.08 -9.89
CA ASP A 76 7.01 3.78 -10.99
C ASP A 76 6.48 3.34 -12.35
N PHE A 77 6.22 2.04 -12.53
CA PHE A 77 5.61 1.52 -13.75
C PHE A 77 4.17 2.02 -13.96
N LEU A 78 3.42 2.19 -12.87
CA LEU A 78 2.07 2.77 -12.93
C LEU A 78 2.13 4.27 -13.28
N MET A 79 3.10 5.01 -12.76
CA MET A 79 3.32 6.40 -13.15
C MET A 79 3.70 6.51 -14.64
N ASP A 80 4.59 5.65 -15.13
CA ASP A 80 4.93 5.54 -16.56
C ASP A 80 3.67 5.26 -17.40
N ALA A 81 2.80 4.34 -16.94
CA ALA A 81 1.56 4.00 -17.63
C ALA A 81 0.52 5.13 -17.67
N MET A 82 0.59 6.07 -16.72
CA MET A 82 -0.26 7.26 -16.66
C MET A 82 0.34 8.46 -17.42
N ASP A 83 1.50 8.30 -18.05
CA ASP A 83 2.29 9.39 -18.62
C ASP A 83 2.60 10.51 -17.58
N LEU A 84 2.81 10.11 -16.33
CA LEU A 84 3.11 11.01 -15.20
C LEU A 84 4.58 10.87 -14.76
N PRO A 85 5.21 11.94 -14.25
CA PRO A 85 6.55 11.83 -13.68
C PRO A 85 6.55 10.97 -12.42
N PHE A 86 7.65 10.27 -12.14
CA PHE A 86 7.80 9.52 -10.90
C PHE A 86 7.55 10.39 -9.67
N LEU A 87 6.89 9.78 -8.68
CA LEU A 87 6.57 10.46 -7.44
C LEU A 87 7.82 10.67 -6.59
N ASN A 88 7.74 11.71 -5.78
CA ASN A 88 8.79 12.12 -4.85
C ASN A 88 8.33 11.92 -3.42
N ALA A 89 9.28 11.49 -2.60
CA ALA A 89 9.12 11.42 -1.17
C ALA A 89 8.78 12.80 -0.60
N TYR A 90 7.77 12.85 0.27
CA TYR A 90 7.34 14.05 0.97
C TYR A 90 8.46 14.70 1.80
N LEU A 91 9.34 13.88 2.41
CA LEU A 91 10.45 14.34 3.25
C LEU A 91 11.73 14.67 2.48
N ASP A 92 11.77 14.50 1.16
CA ASP A 92 12.94 14.91 0.39
C ASP A 92 13.01 16.45 0.29
N SER A 93 13.92 17.03 1.07
CA SER A 93 14.02 18.48 1.28
C SER A 93 14.71 19.23 0.13
N VAL A 94 15.59 18.56 -0.63
CA VAL A 94 16.41 19.18 -1.68
C VAL A 94 16.55 18.21 -2.85
N GLY A 95 15.58 18.25 -3.75
CA GLY A 95 15.59 17.45 -4.96
C GLY A 95 14.72 18.05 -6.05
N ALA A 96 15.16 17.94 -7.31
CA ALA A 96 14.25 17.92 -8.44
C ALA A 96 13.75 16.49 -8.52
N PRO A 97 12.43 16.25 -8.42
CA PRO A 97 11.33 16.93 -9.12
C PRO A 97 10.27 17.61 -8.23
N THR A 98 9.32 18.24 -8.92
CA THR A 98 8.18 18.99 -8.36
C THR A 98 7.11 18.08 -7.77
N PHE A 99 6.34 18.57 -6.79
CA PHE A 99 5.13 17.89 -6.29
C PHE A 99 3.88 18.16 -7.13
N ARG A 100 3.99 18.85 -8.27
CA ARG A 100 2.84 19.29 -9.09
C ARG A 100 1.91 18.15 -9.49
N LYS A 101 2.45 16.97 -9.74
CA LYS A 101 1.72 15.76 -10.17
C LYS A 101 1.47 14.77 -9.03
N GLY A 102 1.67 15.20 -7.79
CA GLY A 102 1.45 14.37 -6.62
C GLY A 102 2.68 14.21 -5.74
N CYS A 103 2.54 13.36 -4.74
CA CYS A 103 3.51 13.16 -3.66
C CYS A 103 3.43 11.72 -3.14
N ASN A 104 4.56 11.17 -2.72
CA ASN A 104 4.64 9.86 -2.11
C ASN A 104 4.96 9.98 -0.62
N PHE A 105 4.10 9.40 0.21
CA PHE A 105 4.22 9.34 1.67
C PHE A 105 4.61 7.94 2.16
N ALA A 106 4.73 6.96 1.24
CA ALA A 106 5.14 5.61 1.58
C ALA A 106 6.57 5.60 2.11
N ALA A 107 6.80 4.91 3.23
CA ALA A 107 8.10 4.78 3.87
C ALA A 107 8.40 3.32 4.19
N ALA A 108 9.60 2.86 3.88
CA ALA A 108 10.01 1.49 4.13
C ALA A 108 9.85 1.05 5.59
N GLY A 109 9.38 -0.18 5.79
CA GLY A 109 9.11 -0.74 7.12
C GLY A 109 7.87 -0.18 7.83
N SER A 110 7.05 0.63 7.17
CA SER A 110 5.84 1.20 7.77
C SER A 110 4.75 0.17 8.00
N THR A 111 4.05 0.34 9.11
CA THR A 111 2.88 -0.44 9.52
C THR A 111 1.63 0.42 9.43
N ILE A 112 0.47 -0.23 9.34
CA ILE A 112 -0.82 0.43 9.52
C ILE A 112 -0.97 0.86 10.97
N HIS A 113 -0.64 -0.05 11.91
CA HIS A 113 -0.65 0.28 13.34
C HIS A 113 0.34 1.40 13.67
N PRO A 114 0.06 2.20 14.72
CA PRO A 114 1.01 3.19 15.23
C PRO A 114 2.37 2.59 15.55
N ALA A 115 3.43 3.30 15.17
CA ALA A 115 4.79 2.91 15.46
C ALA A 115 5.03 2.85 16.98
N THR A 116 5.74 1.82 17.41
CA THR A 116 6.23 1.62 18.78
C THR A 116 7.74 1.80 18.83
N VAL A 117 8.34 1.77 20.02
CA VAL A 117 9.80 1.88 20.19
C VAL A 117 10.60 0.77 19.50
N THR A 118 9.96 -0.35 19.13
CA THR A 118 10.58 -1.46 18.40
C THR A 118 10.26 -1.44 16.90
N SER A 119 9.55 -0.42 16.41
CA SER A 119 9.20 -0.31 14.99
C SER A 119 10.40 0.14 14.17
N VAL A 120 10.57 -0.45 12.99
CA VAL A 120 11.65 -0.08 12.06
C VAL A 120 11.41 1.30 11.46
N SER A 121 10.15 1.63 11.18
CA SER A 121 9.73 2.92 10.66
C SER A 121 8.90 3.67 11.69
N PRO A 122 9.19 4.97 11.95
CA PRO A 122 8.29 5.82 12.72
C PRO A 122 7.08 6.30 11.89
N PHE A 123 7.08 6.09 10.57
CA PHE A 123 6.12 6.66 9.62
C PHE A 123 4.93 5.72 9.38
N SER A 124 4.21 5.36 10.44
CA SER A 124 2.99 4.52 10.31
C SER A 124 1.94 5.16 9.41
N PHE A 125 0.96 4.39 8.95
CA PHE A 125 -0.10 4.90 8.06
C PHE A 125 -0.77 6.18 8.57
N GLY A 126 -1.07 6.25 9.87
CA GLY A 126 -1.63 7.45 10.49
C GLY A 126 -0.71 8.68 10.39
N ILE A 127 0.61 8.49 10.45
CA ILE A 127 1.60 9.55 10.22
C ILE A 127 1.63 9.96 8.74
N GLN A 128 1.59 9.00 7.81
CA GLN A 128 1.54 9.29 6.38
C GLN A 128 0.30 10.11 6.00
N VAL A 129 -0.87 9.78 6.57
CA VAL A 129 -2.10 10.58 6.43
C VAL A 129 -1.92 12.00 7.00
N ALA A 130 -1.27 12.14 8.16
CA ALA A 130 -0.98 13.45 8.74
C ALA A 130 0.02 14.28 7.90
N GLN A 131 1.00 13.64 7.28
CA GLN A 131 1.91 14.27 6.33
C GLN A 131 1.15 14.78 5.10
N PHE A 132 0.22 13.99 4.55
CA PHE A 132 -0.66 14.44 3.48
C PHE A 132 -1.51 15.66 3.89
N PHE A 133 -2.09 15.67 5.10
CA PHE A 133 -2.88 16.81 5.58
C PHE A 133 -2.04 18.08 5.65
N ARG A 134 -0.82 17.95 6.19
CA ARG A 134 0.14 19.06 6.24
C ARG A 134 0.54 19.52 4.83
N PHE A 135 0.82 18.59 3.93
CA PHE A 135 1.15 18.87 2.54
C PHE A 135 0.02 19.65 1.85
N LYS A 136 -1.20 19.13 1.88
CA LYS A 136 -2.39 19.76 1.28
C LYS A 136 -2.62 21.16 1.84
N ALA A 137 -2.64 21.31 3.16
CA ALA A 137 -2.83 22.60 3.81
C ALA A 137 -1.77 23.63 3.37
N ARG A 138 -0.50 23.20 3.28
CA ARG A 138 0.59 24.07 2.85
C ARG A 138 0.47 24.46 1.38
N VAL A 139 0.09 23.53 0.51
CA VAL A 139 -0.15 23.81 -0.92
C VAL A 139 -1.25 24.85 -1.08
N LEU A 140 -2.40 24.68 -0.41
CA LEU A 140 -3.52 25.62 -0.48
C LEU A 140 -3.14 27.02 0.05
N GLU A 141 -2.38 27.08 1.14
CA GLU A 141 -1.87 28.34 1.68
C GLU A 141 -0.97 29.08 0.67
N LEU A 142 -0.10 28.35 -0.03
CA LEU A 142 0.81 28.91 -1.03
C LEU A 142 0.07 29.37 -2.30
N LEU A 143 -0.91 28.59 -2.77
CA LEU A 143 -1.77 28.98 -3.88
C LEU A 143 -2.56 30.26 -3.57
N ALA A 144 -3.11 30.37 -2.36
CA ALA A 144 -3.88 31.54 -1.92
C ALA A 144 -3.04 32.84 -1.86
N LYS A 145 -1.72 32.74 -1.66
CA LYS A 145 -0.80 33.90 -1.69
C LYS A 145 -0.50 34.40 -3.09
N GLY A 146 -0.90 33.67 -4.13
CA GLY A 146 -0.62 34.03 -5.53
C GLY A 146 0.86 33.96 -5.90
N GLU A 147 1.65 33.18 -5.15
CA GLU A 147 3.03 32.90 -5.53
C GLU A 147 3.03 32.09 -6.84
N LYS A 148 3.97 32.35 -7.76
CA LYS A 148 4.08 31.61 -9.04
C LYS A 148 4.62 30.19 -8.84
N LEU A 149 3.93 29.39 -8.04
CA LEU A 149 4.30 28.04 -7.64
C LEU A 149 3.50 26.96 -8.35
N ASP A 150 2.57 27.30 -9.25
CA ASP A 150 1.73 26.35 -10.01
C ASP A 150 2.52 25.33 -10.85
N LYS A 151 3.81 25.62 -11.09
CA LYS A 151 4.76 24.71 -11.74
C LYS A 151 5.33 23.65 -10.80
N TYR A 152 5.29 23.89 -9.50
CA TYR A 152 5.94 23.09 -8.46
C TYR A 152 4.97 22.34 -7.55
N ILE A 153 3.77 22.88 -7.31
CA ILE A 153 2.76 22.32 -6.41
C ILE A 153 1.45 21.99 -7.15
N PRO A 154 0.64 21.03 -6.66
CA PRO A 154 -0.64 20.69 -7.29
C PRO A 154 -1.62 21.87 -7.28
N PRO A 155 -2.38 22.08 -8.36
CA PRO A 155 -3.63 22.84 -8.31
C PRO A 155 -4.60 22.28 -7.26
N GLU A 156 -5.50 23.11 -6.73
CA GLU A 156 -6.46 22.71 -5.70
C GLU A 156 -7.38 21.56 -6.14
N ASP A 157 -7.85 21.59 -7.40
CA ASP A 157 -8.76 20.55 -7.92
C ASP A 157 -8.07 19.18 -8.12
N TYR A 158 -6.75 19.11 -8.07
CA TYR A 158 -6.01 17.85 -8.15
C TYR A 158 -6.19 17.00 -6.89
N PHE A 159 -6.50 17.59 -5.73
CA PHE A 159 -6.77 16.81 -4.52
C PHE A 159 -8.08 16.01 -4.62
N GLU A 160 -9.07 16.51 -5.37
CA GLU A 160 -10.33 15.79 -5.63
C GLU A 160 -10.20 14.83 -6.80
N LYS A 161 -9.53 15.25 -7.89
CA LYS A 161 -9.40 14.47 -9.13
C LYS A 161 -8.30 13.41 -9.11
N GLY A 162 -7.38 13.50 -8.15
CA GLY A 162 -6.20 12.65 -8.03
C GLY A 162 -6.50 11.22 -7.59
N LEU A 163 -5.56 10.33 -7.88
CA LEU A 163 -5.58 8.94 -7.45
C LEU A 163 -4.86 8.81 -6.09
N TYR A 164 -5.45 8.06 -5.17
CA TYR A 164 -4.89 7.75 -3.87
C TYR A 164 -4.53 6.27 -3.83
N MET A 165 -3.24 5.95 -3.72
CA MET A 165 -2.71 4.59 -3.85
C MET A 165 -2.18 4.06 -2.50
N PHE A 166 -2.39 2.77 -2.24
CA PHE A 166 -2.05 2.13 -0.96
C PHE A 166 -1.41 0.76 -1.17
N ASP A 167 -0.19 0.57 -0.67
CA ASP A 167 0.49 -0.73 -0.54
C ASP A 167 1.10 -0.84 0.87
N ILE A 168 0.29 -1.33 1.82
CA ILE A 168 0.63 -1.36 3.26
C ILE A 168 -0.08 -2.50 3.99
N GLY A 169 0.46 -2.90 5.14
CA GLY A 169 -0.08 -3.95 6.00
C GLY A 169 0.79 -5.21 6.04
N GLN A 170 1.71 -5.37 5.08
CA GLN A 170 2.62 -6.51 5.05
C GLN A 170 3.52 -6.54 6.30
N ASN A 171 4.04 -5.39 6.73
CA ASN A 171 4.89 -5.30 7.91
C ASN A 171 4.14 -5.59 9.22
N ASP A 172 2.85 -5.27 9.32
CA ASP A 172 2.03 -5.59 10.49
C ASP A 172 1.96 -7.11 10.70
N LEU A 173 1.80 -7.87 9.61
CA LEU A 173 1.78 -9.34 9.65
C LEU A 173 3.18 -9.91 9.86
N ALA A 174 4.16 -9.50 9.04
CA ALA A 174 5.52 -10.03 9.06
C ALA A 174 6.20 -9.81 10.40
N GLY A 175 6.13 -8.59 10.95
CA GLY A 175 6.71 -8.25 12.24
C GLY A 175 6.08 -9.03 13.39
N ALA A 176 4.77 -9.32 13.31
CA ALA A 176 4.06 -10.04 14.37
C ALA A 176 4.53 -11.50 14.50
N PHE A 177 4.87 -12.19 13.41
CA PHE A 177 5.35 -13.57 13.45
C PHE A 177 6.67 -13.77 14.22
N TYR A 178 7.47 -12.72 14.42
CA TYR A 178 8.69 -12.82 15.24
C TYR A 178 8.42 -12.99 16.74
N SER A 179 7.20 -12.69 17.21
CA SER A 179 6.87 -12.70 18.64
C SER A 179 5.52 -13.34 18.99
N LYS A 180 4.70 -13.67 17.99
CA LYS A 180 3.33 -14.17 18.18
C LYS A 180 3.11 -15.50 17.45
N SER A 181 2.19 -16.31 17.96
CA SER A 181 1.69 -17.49 17.24
C SER A 181 0.84 -17.09 16.03
N GLU A 182 0.64 -18.03 15.09
CA GLU A 182 -0.26 -17.81 13.94
C GLU A 182 -1.65 -17.33 14.40
N ASP A 183 -2.28 -18.00 15.38
CA ASP A 183 -3.60 -17.60 15.90
C ASP A 183 -3.62 -16.16 16.43
N GLN A 184 -2.56 -15.73 17.11
CA GLN A 184 -2.43 -14.36 17.62
C GLN A 184 -2.22 -13.34 16.49
N VAL A 185 -1.50 -13.71 15.42
CA VAL A 185 -1.38 -12.87 14.21
C VAL A 185 -2.74 -12.73 13.54
N LEU A 186 -3.46 -13.84 13.30
CA LEU A 186 -4.78 -13.82 12.69
C LEU A 186 -5.78 -13.00 13.50
N ALA A 187 -5.75 -13.11 14.84
CA ALA A 187 -6.60 -12.33 15.75
C ALA A 187 -6.31 -10.82 15.74
N SER A 188 -5.14 -10.38 15.25
CA SER A 188 -4.78 -8.96 15.16
C SER A 188 -5.26 -8.26 13.89
N ILE A 189 -5.64 -9.03 12.85
CA ILE A 189 -6.08 -8.49 11.55
C ILE A 189 -7.23 -7.46 11.68
N PRO A 190 -8.29 -7.71 12.48
CA PRO A 190 -9.39 -6.75 12.59
C PRO A 190 -8.94 -5.38 13.10
N THR A 191 -8.02 -5.32 14.07
CA THR A 191 -7.54 -4.03 14.60
C THR A 191 -6.65 -3.30 13.63
N ILE A 192 -5.85 -4.02 12.83
CA ILE A 192 -5.08 -3.45 11.71
C ILE A 192 -6.04 -2.77 10.73
N LEU A 193 -7.12 -3.44 10.34
CA LEU A 193 -8.07 -2.92 9.35
C LEU A 193 -8.94 -1.77 9.86
N ILE A 194 -9.21 -1.69 11.18
CA ILE A 194 -9.90 -0.53 11.79
C ILE A 194 -9.04 0.74 11.67
N GLU A 195 -7.73 0.63 11.91
CA GLU A 195 -6.80 1.76 11.74
C GLU A 195 -6.69 2.17 10.27
N PHE A 196 -6.64 1.19 9.35
CA PHE A 196 -6.67 1.47 7.91
C PHE A 196 -7.97 2.18 7.49
N GLU A 197 -9.14 1.66 7.91
CA GLU A 197 -10.44 2.27 7.66
C GLU A 197 -10.49 3.72 8.16
N THR A 198 -9.97 3.97 9.36
CA THR A 198 -9.91 5.30 9.94
C THR A 198 -9.08 6.28 9.11
N GLY A 199 -7.93 5.83 8.57
CA GLY A 199 -7.11 6.67 7.69
C GLY A 199 -7.77 6.92 6.33
N ILE A 200 -8.42 5.91 5.74
CA ILE A 200 -9.16 6.05 4.48
C ILE A 200 -10.35 7.03 4.65
N GLN A 201 -11.11 6.92 5.74
CA GLN A 201 -12.18 7.88 6.06
C GLN A 201 -11.64 9.31 6.15
N LYS A 202 -10.52 9.51 6.86
CA LYS A 202 -9.87 10.81 6.97
C LYS A 202 -9.47 11.40 5.62
N LEU A 203 -8.94 10.58 4.71
CA LEU A 203 -8.58 11.02 3.35
C LEU A 203 -9.83 11.39 2.54
N TYR A 204 -10.89 10.59 2.63
CA TYR A 204 -12.18 10.87 2.00
C TYR A 204 -12.79 12.19 2.50
N ASP A 205 -12.76 12.44 3.81
CA ASP A 205 -13.21 13.69 4.42
C ASP A 205 -12.36 14.90 3.97
N GLN A 206 -11.12 14.65 3.54
CA GLN A 206 -10.25 15.64 2.90
C GLN A 206 -10.40 15.69 1.36
N GLY A 207 -11.49 15.17 0.80
CA GLY A 207 -11.82 15.30 -0.62
C GLY A 207 -11.24 14.22 -1.52
N ALA A 208 -10.57 13.20 -1.00
CA ALA A 208 -10.14 12.07 -1.81
C ALA A 208 -11.36 11.31 -2.37
N ARG A 209 -11.35 10.97 -3.66
CA ARG A 209 -12.46 10.27 -4.34
C ARG A 209 -12.07 9.03 -5.13
N LYS A 210 -10.80 8.85 -5.47
CA LYS A 210 -10.35 7.70 -6.26
C LYS A 210 -9.28 6.95 -5.47
N PHE A 211 -9.63 5.78 -4.95
CA PHE A 211 -8.76 4.95 -4.13
C PHE A 211 -8.35 3.69 -4.89
N TRP A 212 -7.08 3.34 -4.79
CA TRP A 212 -6.47 2.17 -5.41
C TRP A 212 -5.69 1.42 -4.33
N ILE A 213 -6.24 0.30 -3.89
CA ILE A 213 -5.82 -0.41 -2.67
C ILE A 213 -5.24 -1.76 -3.08
N HIS A 214 -3.94 -1.92 -2.90
CA HIS A 214 -3.26 -3.20 -3.11
C HIS A 214 -3.50 -4.15 -1.94
N SER A 215 -3.72 -5.42 -2.26
CA SER A 215 -3.61 -6.51 -1.30
C SER A 215 -2.13 -6.76 -0.93
N THR A 216 -1.87 -7.44 0.19
CA THR A 216 -0.51 -7.88 0.54
C THR A 216 -0.02 -8.98 -0.39
N GLY A 217 1.29 -9.10 -0.60
CA GLY A 217 1.88 -10.19 -1.38
C GLY A 217 1.93 -11.54 -0.64
N PRO A 218 2.43 -12.59 -1.30
CA PRO A 218 2.66 -13.90 -0.68
C PRO A 218 3.83 -13.86 0.31
N LEU A 219 3.53 -13.39 1.52
CA LEU A 219 4.50 -13.14 2.58
C LEU A 219 5.38 -14.35 2.90
N GLY A 220 4.83 -15.56 2.84
CA GLY A 220 5.57 -16.79 3.12
C GLY A 220 6.64 -17.11 2.08
N CYS A 221 6.59 -16.49 0.90
CA CYS A 221 7.54 -16.74 -0.19
C CYS A 221 8.77 -15.82 -0.16
N LEU A 222 8.83 -14.87 0.78
CA LEU A 222 9.98 -13.99 0.91
C LEU A 222 11.19 -14.78 1.44
N PRO A 223 12.39 -14.66 0.83
CA PRO A 223 13.58 -15.41 1.27
C PRO A 223 13.88 -15.24 2.76
N GLN A 224 13.65 -14.04 3.31
CA GLN A 224 13.79 -13.77 4.75
C GLN A 224 12.88 -14.66 5.61
N ASN A 225 11.60 -14.77 5.23
CA ASN A 225 10.62 -15.54 6.00
C ASN A 225 10.88 -17.04 5.88
N ILE A 226 11.28 -17.51 4.69
CA ILE A 226 11.67 -18.91 4.49
C ILE A 226 12.91 -19.24 5.34
N ALA A 227 13.95 -18.41 5.31
CA ALA A 227 15.16 -18.63 6.10
C ALA A 227 14.90 -18.67 7.62
N THR A 228 13.93 -17.88 8.09
CA THR A 228 13.65 -17.71 9.52
C THR A 228 12.67 -18.76 10.03
N PHE A 229 11.55 -18.96 9.32
CA PHE A 229 10.40 -19.75 9.78
C PHE A 229 10.19 -21.06 9.00
N GLY A 230 10.92 -21.25 7.90
CA GLY A 230 10.80 -22.39 6.99
C GLY A 230 11.82 -23.52 7.22
N LYS A 231 12.43 -23.61 8.40
CA LYS A 231 13.49 -24.59 8.70
C LYS A 231 13.03 -26.05 8.64
N GLU A 232 11.74 -26.28 8.87
CA GLU A 232 11.13 -27.61 8.85
C GLU A 232 10.31 -27.78 7.56
N PRO A 233 10.48 -28.86 6.77
CA PRO A 233 9.70 -29.08 5.55
C PRO A 233 8.18 -29.06 5.77
N SER A 234 7.71 -29.46 6.95
CA SER A 234 6.28 -29.44 7.34
C SER A 234 5.68 -28.03 7.44
N LYS A 235 6.50 -26.98 7.46
CA LYS A 235 6.07 -25.58 7.49
C LYS A 235 5.94 -24.97 6.10
N LEU A 236 6.49 -25.63 5.08
CA LEU A 236 6.51 -25.15 3.71
C LEU A 236 5.34 -25.74 2.91
N ASP A 237 4.80 -24.94 2.00
CA ASP A 237 3.87 -25.42 0.97
C ASP A 237 4.63 -26.06 -0.21
N GLU A 238 3.88 -26.51 -1.23
CA GLU A 238 4.40 -27.27 -2.38
C GLU A 238 5.45 -26.49 -3.21
N ILE A 239 5.47 -25.16 -3.13
CA ILE A 239 6.42 -24.30 -3.83
C ILE A 239 7.51 -23.75 -2.91
N GLY A 240 7.59 -24.21 -1.67
CA GLY A 240 8.65 -23.87 -0.73
C GLY A 240 8.41 -22.60 0.10
N CYS A 241 7.18 -22.10 0.15
CA CYS A 241 6.82 -20.91 0.93
C CYS A 241 6.27 -21.26 2.31
N VAL A 242 6.48 -20.38 3.30
CA VAL A 242 5.98 -20.60 4.68
C VAL A 242 4.46 -20.50 4.71
N SER A 243 3.80 -21.63 4.96
CA SER A 243 2.35 -21.76 4.84
C SER A 243 1.56 -20.85 5.80
N SER A 244 2.03 -20.67 7.04
CA SER A 244 1.36 -19.83 8.04
C SER A 244 1.33 -18.35 7.66
N HIS A 245 2.41 -17.86 7.04
CA HIS A 245 2.51 -16.47 6.60
C HIS A 245 1.58 -16.22 5.41
N ASN A 246 1.54 -17.15 4.45
CA ASN A 246 0.61 -17.08 3.31
C ASN A 246 -0.86 -17.18 3.76
N ARG A 247 -1.19 -17.96 4.81
CA ARG A 247 -2.55 -17.98 5.38
C ARG A 247 -2.93 -16.66 6.04
N ALA A 248 -2.02 -16.05 6.80
CA ALA A 248 -2.27 -14.74 7.39
C ALA A 248 -2.47 -13.65 6.33
N ALA A 249 -1.62 -13.62 5.29
CA ALA A 249 -1.78 -12.70 4.16
C ALA A 249 -3.12 -12.89 3.45
N LYS A 250 -3.52 -14.15 3.14
CA LYS A 250 -4.82 -14.46 2.54
C LYS A 250 -5.99 -14.01 3.41
N LEU A 251 -5.95 -14.22 4.73
CA LEU A 251 -7.02 -13.79 5.63
C LEU A 251 -7.10 -12.27 5.72
N PHE A 252 -5.96 -11.58 5.79
CA PHE A 252 -5.90 -10.13 5.76
C PHE A 252 -6.50 -9.58 4.47
N ASN A 253 -6.09 -10.13 3.32
CA ASN A 253 -6.55 -9.72 2.00
C ASN A 253 -8.05 -9.94 1.80
N LEU A 254 -8.61 -11.06 2.31
CA LEU A 254 -10.04 -11.34 2.30
C LEU A 254 -10.83 -10.28 3.08
N GLN A 255 -10.37 -9.92 4.28
CA GLN A 255 -11.02 -8.90 5.10
C GLN A 255 -10.83 -7.49 4.52
N LEU A 256 -9.66 -7.18 3.95
CA LEU A 256 -9.40 -5.92 3.26
C LEU A 256 -10.33 -5.75 2.05
N GLN A 257 -10.54 -6.80 1.25
CA GLN A 257 -11.47 -6.77 0.13
C GLN A 257 -12.92 -6.52 0.61
N ALA A 258 -13.34 -7.16 1.70
CA ALA A 258 -14.64 -6.92 2.31
C ALA A 258 -14.78 -5.48 2.82
N LEU A 259 -13.73 -4.92 3.43
CA LEU A 259 -13.68 -3.52 3.86
C LEU A 259 -13.78 -2.57 2.65
N CYS A 260 -13.07 -2.83 1.55
CA CYS A 260 -13.18 -2.02 0.33
C CYS A 260 -14.62 -1.99 -0.20
N ARG A 261 -15.33 -3.14 -0.22
CA ARG A 261 -16.75 -3.21 -0.62
C ARG A 261 -17.66 -2.43 0.34
N LYS A 262 -17.41 -2.52 1.65
CA LYS A 262 -18.14 -1.74 2.67
C LYS A 262 -17.98 -0.24 2.40
N LEU A 263 -16.74 0.23 2.25
CA LEU A 263 -16.43 1.64 2.02
C LEU A 263 -16.99 2.14 0.68
N GLN A 264 -16.96 1.33 -0.38
CA GLN A 264 -17.60 1.66 -1.66
C GLN A 264 -19.12 1.89 -1.53
N GLY A 265 -19.79 1.19 -0.63
CA GLY A 265 -21.22 1.42 -0.32
C GLY A 265 -21.47 2.64 0.56
N GLN A 266 -20.48 3.08 1.34
CA GLN A 266 -20.59 4.24 2.24
C GLN A 266 -20.19 5.56 1.55
N PHE A 267 -19.24 5.51 0.61
CA PHE A 267 -18.73 6.68 -0.11
C PHE A 267 -19.41 6.81 -1.46
N SER A 268 -20.57 7.45 -1.47
CA SER A 268 -21.45 7.53 -2.66
C SER A 268 -20.84 8.28 -3.85
N ASP A 269 -19.85 9.14 -3.63
CA ASP A 269 -19.15 9.91 -4.67
C ASP A 269 -17.70 9.44 -4.89
N ALA A 270 -17.27 8.34 -4.27
CA ALA A 270 -15.93 7.78 -4.45
C ALA A 270 -15.92 6.47 -5.26
N ASN A 271 -14.76 6.16 -5.82
CA ASN A 271 -14.46 4.88 -6.45
C ASN A 271 -13.29 4.22 -5.70
N LEU A 272 -13.49 2.99 -5.24
CA LEU A 272 -12.51 2.18 -4.54
C LEU A 272 -12.19 0.95 -5.38
N THR A 273 -10.95 0.87 -5.84
CA THR A 273 -10.44 -0.25 -6.63
C THR A 273 -9.54 -1.10 -5.73
N TYR A 274 -9.86 -2.39 -5.62
CA TYR A 274 -9.05 -3.37 -4.92
C TYR A 274 -8.25 -4.18 -5.93
N ILE A 275 -6.94 -4.30 -5.72
CA ILE A 275 -6.03 -5.06 -6.59
C ILE A 275 -5.49 -6.28 -5.85
N ASP A 276 -5.63 -7.46 -6.45
CA ASP A 276 -5.19 -8.72 -5.85
C ASP A 276 -3.72 -9.04 -6.15
N LEU A 277 -2.82 -8.22 -5.60
CA LEU A 277 -1.38 -8.45 -5.70
C LEU A 277 -0.93 -9.81 -5.18
N PHE A 278 -1.62 -10.38 -4.20
CA PHE A 278 -1.33 -11.73 -3.70
C PHE A 278 -1.39 -12.75 -4.83
N SER A 279 -2.50 -12.79 -5.57
CA SER A 279 -2.71 -13.76 -6.64
C SER A 279 -1.73 -13.51 -7.79
N ILE A 280 -1.53 -12.25 -8.18
CA ILE A 280 -0.57 -11.85 -9.21
C ILE A 280 0.85 -12.32 -8.88
N LYS A 281 1.34 -12.01 -7.68
CA LYS A 281 2.70 -12.36 -7.24
C LYS A 281 2.84 -13.86 -6.96
N SER A 282 1.80 -14.52 -6.47
CA SER A 282 1.80 -15.99 -6.26
C SER A 282 1.89 -16.74 -7.58
N ASP A 283 1.18 -16.27 -8.61
CA ASP A 283 1.25 -16.84 -9.96
C ASP A 283 2.63 -16.63 -10.57
N LEU A 284 3.22 -15.43 -10.42
CA LEU A 284 4.60 -15.17 -10.82
C LEU A 284 5.58 -16.17 -10.18
N ILE A 285 5.50 -16.39 -8.87
CA ILE A 285 6.41 -17.30 -8.16
C ILE A 285 6.18 -18.75 -8.58
N SER A 286 4.92 -19.18 -8.70
CA SER A 286 4.58 -20.57 -9.05
C SER A 286 4.89 -20.91 -10.50
N ASN A 287 4.75 -19.94 -11.40
CA ASN A 287 4.93 -20.10 -12.85
C ASN A 287 6.14 -19.30 -13.37
N TYR A 288 7.14 -19.04 -12.53
CA TYR A 288 8.27 -18.15 -12.79
C TYR A 288 8.97 -18.38 -14.15
N SER A 289 9.13 -19.64 -14.56
CA SER A 289 9.75 -20.00 -15.84
C SER A 289 8.94 -19.56 -17.06
N ARG A 290 7.61 -19.48 -16.96
CA ARG A 290 6.74 -18.94 -18.04
C ARG A 290 6.96 -17.44 -18.23
N TYR A 291 7.42 -16.77 -17.19
CA TYR A 291 7.70 -15.34 -17.16
C TYR A 291 9.17 -15.01 -17.43
N GLY A 292 10.00 -16.03 -17.75
CA GLY A 292 11.41 -15.85 -18.08
C GLY A 292 12.35 -15.77 -16.87
N PHE A 293 11.86 -16.05 -15.66
CA PHE A 293 12.69 -16.15 -14.46
C PHE A 293 13.26 -17.57 -14.31
N GLU A 294 14.37 -17.67 -13.58
CA GLU A 294 14.98 -18.94 -13.19
C GLU A 294 14.92 -19.18 -11.68
N GLN A 295 14.84 -18.10 -10.89
CA GLN A 295 14.96 -18.14 -9.43
C GLN A 295 13.74 -17.49 -8.76
N PRO A 296 12.72 -18.28 -8.36
CA PRO A 296 11.48 -17.75 -7.78
C PRO A 296 11.60 -17.32 -6.32
N ILE A 297 12.47 -17.96 -5.54
CA ILE A 297 12.59 -17.76 -4.07
C ILE A 297 14.01 -17.43 -3.59
N MET A 298 15.01 -17.49 -4.47
CA MET A 298 16.38 -17.09 -4.14
C MET A 298 16.49 -15.57 -4.27
N ALA A 299 17.18 -14.92 -3.33
CA ALA A 299 17.49 -13.49 -3.43
C ALA A 299 18.63 -13.25 -4.43
N CYS A 300 18.46 -12.27 -5.33
CA CYS A 300 19.53 -11.85 -6.23
C CYS A 300 20.68 -11.20 -5.45
N CYS A 301 20.37 -10.27 -4.54
CA CYS A 301 21.31 -9.56 -3.70
C CYS A 301 21.30 -10.09 -2.27
N GLY A 302 22.38 -10.79 -1.90
CA GLY A 302 22.48 -11.36 -0.56
C GLY A 302 23.76 -12.14 -0.33
N PHE A 303 23.73 -13.01 0.67
CA PHE A 303 24.88 -13.80 1.12
C PHE A 303 24.42 -15.18 1.60
N GLY A 304 25.25 -16.20 1.43
CA GLY A 304 24.98 -17.57 1.89
C GLY A 304 24.74 -18.58 0.75
N GLY A 305 24.47 -18.12 -0.47
CA GLY A 305 24.27 -19.02 -1.63
C GLY A 305 22.93 -19.77 -1.61
N ALA A 306 22.77 -20.72 -2.54
CA ALA A 306 21.53 -21.48 -2.68
C ALA A 306 21.14 -22.24 -1.40
N PRO A 307 19.83 -22.40 -1.11
CA PRO A 307 18.70 -22.10 -1.99
C PRO A 307 18.13 -20.69 -1.88
N LEU A 308 18.48 -19.91 -0.86
CA LEU A 308 17.84 -18.61 -0.58
C LEU A 308 18.73 -17.40 -0.84
N ASN A 309 20.06 -17.57 -0.78
CA ASN A 309 21.05 -16.49 -0.83
C ASN A 309 20.76 -15.36 0.18
N TYR A 310 20.33 -15.71 1.38
CA TYR A 310 19.93 -14.74 2.40
C TYR A 310 20.56 -15.05 3.76
N ASP A 311 21.09 -14.01 4.42
CA ASP A 311 21.61 -14.05 5.78
C ASP A 311 21.23 -12.74 6.49
N SER A 312 20.43 -12.84 7.57
CA SER A 312 19.91 -11.66 8.29
C SER A 312 20.99 -10.77 8.90
N ARG A 313 22.22 -11.27 9.04
CA ARG A 313 23.33 -10.51 9.65
C ARG A 313 23.92 -9.49 8.69
N ILE A 314 23.69 -9.61 7.38
CA ILE A 314 24.30 -8.78 6.34
C ILE A 314 23.28 -8.40 5.25
N SER A 315 22.92 -7.12 5.20
CA SER A 315 22.02 -6.59 4.17
C SER A 315 22.70 -6.46 2.82
N CYS A 316 21.90 -6.45 1.73
CA CYS A 316 22.36 -6.21 0.37
C CYS A 316 23.30 -4.99 0.26
N GLY A 317 24.41 -5.14 -0.48
CA GLY A 317 25.40 -4.08 -0.70
C GLY A 317 26.34 -3.82 0.48
N ARG A 318 26.08 -4.40 1.66
CA ARG A 318 26.92 -4.21 2.85
C ARG A 318 28.10 -5.18 2.86
N THR A 319 29.20 -4.71 3.44
CA THR A 319 30.35 -5.53 3.81
C THR A 319 30.42 -5.66 5.33
N LYS A 320 30.47 -6.88 5.85
CA LYS A 320 30.58 -7.17 7.29
C LYS A 320 31.62 -8.26 7.53
N THR A 321 32.20 -8.26 8.73
CA THR A 321 33.05 -9.36 9.20
C THR A 321 32.16 -10.45 9.79
N LEU A 322 32.00 -11.56 9.08
CA LEU A 322 31.27 -12.74 9.54
C LEU A 322 32.27 -13.89 9.75
N ASN A 323 32.23 -14.53 10.92
CA ASN A 323 33.12 -15.64 11.28
C ASN A 323 34.60 -15.36 11.03
N GLY A 324 35.06 -14.13 11.31
CA GLY A 324 36.45 -13.71 11.12
C GLY A 324 36.85 -13.36 9.68
N SER A 325 35.93 -13.44 8.71
CA SER A 325 36.17 -13.09 7.31
C SER A 325 35.34 -11.89 6.87
N SER A 326 35.95 -10.96 6.14
CA SER A 326 35.22 -9.85 5.51
C SER A 326 34.46 -10.37 4.30
N VAL A 327 33.13 -10.23 4.32
CA VAL A 327 32.23 -10.68 3.26
C VAL A 327 31.30 -9.55 2.84
N THR A 328 30.93 -9.53 1.56
CA THR A 328 30.00 -8.56 0.99
C THR A 328 28.77 -9.28 0.48
N ALA A 329 27.58 -8.83 0.85
CA ALA A 329 26.34 -9.26 0.20
C ALA A 329 26.25 -8.59 -1.17
N LYS A 330 26.31 -9.38 -2.24
CA LYS A 330 26.42 -8.87 -3.62
C LYS A 330 25.16 -9.20 -4.41
N GLY A 331 24.83 -8.32 -5.35
CA GLY A 331 23.84 -8.60 -6.39
C GLY A 331 24.30 -9.73 -7.30
N CYS A 332 23.33 -10.45 -7.85
CA CYS A 332 23.53 -11.45 -8.89
C CYS A 332 23.97 -10.79 -10.21
N ASN A 333 24.47 -11.60 -11.15
CA ASN A 333 24.96 -11.10 -12.43
C ASN A 333 23.85 -10.62 -13.37
N ASN A 334 22.69 -11.31 -13.33
CA ASN A 334 21.54 -10.97 -14.16
C ASN A 334 20.27 -10.90 -13.29
N THR A 335 19.79 -9.69 -13.04
CA THR A 335 18.64 -9.49 -12.14
C THR A 335 17.32 -9.93 -12.78
N THR A 336 17.26 -10.08 -14.11
CA THR A 336 16.04 -10.52 -14.81
C THR A 336 15.73 -12.00 -14.59
N GLU A 337 16.69 -12.78 -14.08
CA GLU A 337 16.50 -14.20 -13.75
C GLU A 337 15.87 -14.42 -12.37
N TYR A 338 15.79 -13.39 -11.54
CA TYR A 338 15.39 -13.49 -10.13
C TYR A 338 14.09 -12.73 -9.85
N VAL A 339 13.15 -13.36 -9.14
CA VAL A 339 11.94 -12.68 -8.65
C VAL A 339 12.27 -11.75 -7.48
N ASN A 340 13.10 -12.22 -6.55
CA ASN A 340 13.44 -11.47 -5.33
C ASN A 340 14.76 -10.71 -5.52
N TRP A 341 14.72 -9.41 -5.28
CA TRP A 341 15.92 -8.56 -5.27
C TRP A 341 16.76 -8.85 -4.03
N ASP A 342 16.18 -8.70 -2.84
CA ASP A 342 16.82 -9.04 -1.58
C ASP A 342 15.96 -10.04 -0.80
N GLY A 343 16.07 -10.09 0.54
CA GLY A 343 15.27 -11.01 1.35
C GLY A 343 13.78 -10.67 1.45
N ILE A 344 13.37 -9.48 0.99
CA ILE A 344 12.05 -8.88 1.23
C ILE A 344 11.45 -8.32 -0.06
N HIS A 345 12.26 -7.65 -0.88
CA HIS A 345 11.79 -6.87 -2.02
C HIS A 345 12.00 -7.61 -3.33
N TYR A 346 11.16 -7.29 -4.32
CA TYR A 346 11.21 -7.88 -5.66
C TYR A 346 12.15 -7.09 -6.58
N THR A 347 12.68 -7.75 -7.60
CA THR A 347 13.49 -7.09 -8.64
C THR A 347 12.64 -6.15 -9.49
N GLU A 348 13.29 -5.20 -10.19
CA GLU A 348 12.62 -4.35 -11.17
C GLU A 348 11.88 -5.20 -12.22
N ALA A 349 12.52 -6.27 -12.71
CA ALA A 349 11.92 -7.19 -13.67
C ALA A 349 10.65 -7.84 -13.13
N ALA A 350 10.66 -8.25 -11.86
CA ALA A 350 9.50 -8.83 -11.20
C ALA A 350 8.42 -7.79 -10.88
N ASN A 351 8.78 -6.52 -10.64
CA ASN A 351 7.84 -5.42 -10.42
C ASN A 351 7.14 -4.97 -11.71
N GLN A 352 7.72 -5.22 -12.88
CA GLN A 352 7.10 -4.88 -14.16
C GLN A 352 5.84 -5.71 -14.45
N LEU A 353 5.83 -7.00 -14.09
CA LEU A 353 4.75 -7.93 -14.42
C LEU A 353 3.43 -7.64 -13.69
N PRO A 354 3.42 -7.34 -12.38
CA PRO A 354 2.22 -6.88 -11.70
C PRO A 354 1.58 -5.68 -12.41
N ASN A 355 2.37 -4.71 -12.85
CA ASN A 355 1.85 -3.57 -13.62
C ASN A 355 1.14 -3.98 -14.91
N ASP A 356 1.67 -4.95 -15.66
CA ASP A 356 1.03 -5.43 -16.89
C ASP A 356 -0.32 -6.13 -16.60
N LYS A 357 -0.40 -6.88 -15.50
CA LYS A 357 -1.65 -7.54 -15.05
C LYS A 357 -2.62 -6.57 -14.38
N GLU A 358 -2.15 -5.57 -13.66
CA GLU A 358 -2.98 -4.52 -13.06
C GLU A 358 -3.71 -3.69 -14.12
N LYS A 359 -3.05 -3.43 -15.26
CA LYS A 359 -3.69 -2.84 -16.43
C LYS A 359 -4.83 -3.72 -16.94
N GLU A 360 -4.63 -5.04 -16.99
CA GLU A 360 -5.62 -6.02 -17.43
C GLU A 360 -6.81 -6.12 -16.44
N GLU A 361 -6.54 -6.17 -15.13
CA GLU A 361 -7.57 -6.18 -14.09
C GLU A 361 -8.41 -4.89 -14.12
N GLN A 362 -7.79 -3.73 -14.37
CA GLN A 362 -8.50 -2.46 -14.49
C GLN A 362 -9.38 -2.39 -15.74
N SER A 363 -8.95 -2.92 -16.90
CA SER A 363 -9.85 -3.06 -18.07
C SER A 363 -11.05 -3.92 -17.71
N ASN A 364 -10.81 -5.07 -17.08
CA ASN A 364 -11.87 -6.02 -16.74
C ASN A 364 -12.84 -5.46 -15.68
N PHE A 365 -12.37 -4.59 -14.79
CA PHE A 365 -13.22 -3.91 -13.80
C PHE A 365 -14.05 -2.79 -14.42
N ALA A 366 -13.46 -1.98 -15.31
CA ALA A 366 -14.19 -0.96 -16.06
C ALA A 366 -15.34 -1.55 -16.88
N GLU A 367 -15.06 -2.64 -17.62
CA GLU A 367 -16.09 -3.38 -18.38
C GLU A 367 -17.20 -3.95 -17.49
N LYS A 368 -16.87 -4.51 -16.32
CA LYS A 368 -17.87 -5.02 -15.37
C LYS A 368 -18.76 -3.90 -14.82
N LYS A 369 -18.19 -2.75 -14.50
CA LYS A 369 -18.93 -1.60 -13.97
C LYS A 369 -19.89 -1.02 -15.03
N GLU A 370 -19.51 -1.03 -16.30
CA GLU A 370 -20.40 -0.65 -17.40
C GLU A 370 -21.58 -1.62 -17.55
N VAL A 371 -21.32 -2.94 -17.49
CA VAL A 371 -22.38 -3.96 -17.56
C VAL A 371 -23.36 -3.81 -16.40
N GLU A 372 -22.87 -3.58 -15.17
CA GLU A 372 -23.72 -3.35 -13.99
C GLU A 372 -24.51 -2.04 -14.10
N THR A 373 -23.89 -0.95 -14.59
CA THR A 373 -24.56 0.34 -14.81
C THR A 373 -25.64 0.23 -15.88
N LEU A 374 -25.36 -0.50 -16.96
CA LEU A 374 -26.31 -0.78 -18.03
C LEU A 374 -27.48 -1.65 -17.52
N LEU A 375 -27.19 -2.69 -16.72
CA LEU A 375 -28.20 -3.52 -16.07
C LEU A 375 -29.12 -2.70 -15.15
N MET A 376 -28.56 -1.80 -14.33
CA MET A 376 -29.34 -0.91 -13.47
C MET A 376 -30.18 0.09 -14.29
N ALA A 377 -29.64 0.64 -15.38
CA ALA A 377 -30.38 1.52 -16.28
C ALA A 377 -31.52 0.80 -17.02
N ILE A 378 -31.31 -0.48 -17.40
CA ILE A 378 -32.34 -1.34 -18.01
C ILE A 378 -33.46 -1.62 -16.99
N GLN A 379 -33.10 -1.93 -15.74
CA GLN A 379 -34.07 -2.17 -14.66
C GLN A 379 -34.86 -0.91 -14.29
N ALA A 380 -34.22 0.27 -14.28
CA ALA A 380 -34.87 1.55 -14.01
C ALA A 380 -35.83 1.99 -15.14
N ASN A 381 -35.60 1.56 -16.38
CA ASN A 381 -36.46 1.84 -17.53
C ASN A 381 -37.63 0.85 -17.69
N GLN A 382 -37.66 -0.24 -16.92
CA GLN A 382 -38.84 -1.08 -16.81
C GLN A 382 -39.85 -0.43 -15.86
N LYS A 383 -40.68 0.50 -16.38
CA LYS A 383 -41.90 0.93 -15.68
C LYS A 383 -42.82 -0.29 -15.46
N PRO A 384 -43.43 -0.46 -14.28
CA PRO A 384 -44.53 -1.40 -14.12
C PRO A 384 -45.79 -0.78 -14.75
N GLU A 385 -46.18 -1.27 -15.92
CA GLU A 385 -47.48 -0.94 -16.52
C GLU A 385 -48.55 -1.95 -16.09
N GLN A 386 -49.60 -1.39 -15.48
CA GLN A 386 -50.98 -1.87 -15.38
C GLN A 386 -51.37 -2.90 -14.30
N GLN A 387 -52.01 -2.35 -13.27
CA GLN A 387 -53.14 -2.93 -12.53
C GLN A 387 -54.25 -3.43 -13.48
N PRO A 388 -55.04 -4.43 -13.06
CA PRO A 388 -56.47 -4.37 -13.27
C PRO A 388 -57.28 -4.46 -11.96
N THR A 389 -58.45 -3.86 -12.09
CA THR A 389 -59.60 -3.65 -11.21
C THR A 389 -60.07 -4.81 -10.32
N GLN A 390 -60.68 -4.38 -9.21
CA GLN A 390 -61.34 -5.09 -8.11
C GLN A 390 -62.32 -6.20 -8.51
N VAL A 391 -62.39 -7.23 -7.65
CA VAL A 391 -63.62 -7.99 -7.37
C VAL A 391 -63.84 -7.99 -5.86
N LEU A 392 -64.99 -7.44 -5.44
CA LEU A 392 -65.57 -7.48 -4.11
C LEU A 392 -65.92 -8.91 -3.69
N PHE A 393 -65.60 -9.28 -2.45
CA PHE A 393 -66.44 -10.14 -1.62
C PHE A 393 -66.29 -9.74 -0.14
N ASP A 394 -67.39 -9.29 0.45
CA ASP A 394 -67.58 -9.15 1.88
C ASP A 394 -67.55 -10.53 2.58
N ASN A 395 -66.96 -10.59 3.77
CA ASN A 395 -67.62 -11.21 4.92
C ASN A 395 -66.89 -10.91 6.23
N ASP A 396 -67.74 -10.70 7.24
CA ASP A 396 -67.46 -10.29 8.61
C ASP A 396 -66.51 -11.20 9.40
N SER A 397 -65.82 -10.59 10.37
CA SER A 397 -66.02 -10.84 11.81
C SER A 397 -64.74 -10.96 12.66
N GLU A 398 -64.84 -10.35 13.84
CA GLU A 398 -64.19 -10.67 15.12
C GLU A 398 -62.82 -10.07 15.52
N ARG A 399 -62.94 -9.18 16.53
CA ARG A 399 -62.23 -9.13 17.83
C ARG A 399 -60.75 -8.71 17.90
N GLU A 400 -60.58 -7.51 18.48
CA GLU A 400 -59.51 -7.13 19.41
C GLU A 400 -59.35 -8.13 20.59
N PRO A 401 -58.14 -8.26 21.20
CA PRO A 401 -57.72 -7.32 22.26
C PRO A 401 -56.23 -6.92 22.27
N THR A 402 -55.99 -5.71 22.78
CA THR A 402 -54.73 -5.18 23.32
C THR A 402 -54.00 -6.13 24.29
N PRO A 403 -52.68 -5.95 24.53
CA PRO A 403 -52.35 -5.32 25.82
C PRO A 403 -51.09 -4.43 25.86
N ALA A 404 -51.24 -3.40 26.72
CA ALA A 404 -50.35 -2.97 27.80
C ALA A 404 -48.95 -2.38 27.51
N ALA A 405 -48.82 -1.16 28.02
CA ALA A 405 -47.60 -0.40 28.24
C ALA A 405 -46.67 -1.04 29.28
N PHE A 406 -45.37 -0.80 29.11
CA PHE A 406 -44.37 -0.85 30.17
C PHE A 406 -43.49 0.41 30.09
N MET A 407 -43.47 1.18 31.18
CA MET A 407 -42.49 2.22 31.47
C MET A 407 -41.17 1.60 31.95
N PRO A 408 -40.04 2.32 31.84
CA PRO A 408 -38.99 2.24 32.84
C PRO A 408 -38.80 3.58 33.55
N GLU A 409 -38.83 3.55 34.88
CA GLU A 409 -38.32 4.61 35.75
C GLU A 409 -36.79 4.48 35.95
N ASN A 410 -36.12 5.63 35.79
CA ASN A 410 -34.99 6.19 36.53
C ASN A 410 -33.95 5.30 37.24
N SER A 411 -32.67 5.62 37.01
CA SER A 411 -31.75 6.29 37.96
C SER A 411 -30.30 6.17 37.43
N SER A 412 -29.69 7.26 36.98
CA SER A 412 -28.74 8.13 37.71
C SER A 412 -27.40 7.45 38.03
N GLU A 413 -26.33 7.84 37.33
CA GLU A 413 -25.20 8.59 37.90
C GLU A 413 -24.10 8.74 36.83
N ALA A 414 -23.88 10.00 36.42
CA ALA A 414 -22.70 10.43 35.69
C ALA A 414 -22.07 11.55 36.52
N THR A 415 -20.79 11.40 36.86
CA THR A 415 -19.94 12.52 37.28
C THR A 415 -18.59 12.44 36.56
N PRO A 416 -18.05 13.57 36.08
CA PRO A 416 -16.80 13.65 35.33
C PRO A 416 -15.61 13.94 36.26
N ILE A 417 -14.42 13.43 35.92
CA ILE A 417 -13.18 13.85 36.57
C ILE A 417 -12.52 14.96 35.75
N ALA A 418 -12.23 16.04 36.46
CA ALA A 418 -11.74 17.32 35.99
C ALA A 418 -10.25 17.32 35.62
N ALA A 419 -9.92 18.28 34.74
CA ALA A 419 -8.58 18.79 34.52
C ALA A 419 -8.13 19.66 35.70
N GLU A 420 -6.84 19.63 36.03
CA GLU A 420 -6.23 20.61 36.93
C GLU A 420 -4.88 21.08 36.37
N ILE A 421 -4.70 22.40 36.42
CA ILE A 421 -3.59 23.21 35.92
C ILE A 421 -2.84 23.78 37.13
N LEU A 422 -1.51 23.57 37.15
CA LEU A 422 -0.37 24.37 37.71
C LEU A 422 -0.45 24.97 39.15
N PRO A 423 0.71 25.19 39.83
CA PRO A 423 1.47 26.44 39.63
C PRO A 423 3.01 26.33 39.60
N THR A 424 3.57 27.16 38.70
CA THR A 424 4.79 28.01 38.73
C THR A 424 5.75 27.99 39.92
N THR A 425 7.06 28.17 39.66
CA THR A 425 7.84 29.40 39.99
C THR A 425 9.35 29.34 39.60
N THR A 426 9.78 30.35 38.80
CA THR A 426 11.01 31.21 38.90
C THR A 426 12.43 30.58 38.90
N GLU A 427 13.51 31.14 38.32
CA GLU A 427 13.85 32.50 37.86
C GLU A 427 15.16 32.50 37.01
N ALA A 428 15.29 33.54 36.18
CA ALA A 428 16.39 34.15 35.40
C ALA A 428 17.88 33.84 35.74
N THR A 429 18.87 33.89 34.82
CA THR A 429 19.46 35.12 34.22
C THR A 429 20.62 34.82 33.22
N ASP A 430 20.94 35.84 32.42
CA ASP A 430 21.91 36.05 31.31
C ASP A 430 23.40 35.65 31.47
N ALA A 431 24.10 35.44 30.34
CA ALA A 431 25.15 36.33 29.79
C ALA A 431 26.08 35.69 28.74
N ALA A 432 26.48 36.51 27.76
CA ALA A 432 27.31 36.19 26.58
C ALA A 432 28.83 36.35 26.78
N ALA A 433 29.67 35.60 26.03
CA ALA A 433 31.04 35.99 25.67
C ALA A 433 31.63 35.15 24.48
N ARG A 434 32.51 35.78 23.69
CA ARG A 434 33.09 35.35 22.39
C ARG A 434 34.42 34.55 22.50
N SER A 435 34.59 33.53 21.62
CA SER A 435 35.82 33.07 20.84
C SER A 435 37.11 32.62 21.59
N PRO A 436 38.03 31.74 21.07
CA PRO A 436 38.27 31.27 19.70
C PRO A 436 38.53 29.75 19.45
N ARG A 437 38.57 29.41 18.16
CA ARG A 437 38.92 28.15 17.48
C ARG A 437 39.79 27.16 18.28
N ARG A 438 39.26 25.94 18.47
CA ARG A 438 40.02 24.69 18.53
C ARG A 438 39.47 23.71 17.50
N ILE A 439 40.35 23.19 16.65
CA ILE A 439 40.10 22.05 15.77
C ILE A 439 39.70 20.88 16.68
N ARG A 440 38.40 20.56 16.72
CA ARG A 440 37.89 19.35 17.36
C ARG A 440 37.71 18.28 16.29
N LYS A 441 38.34 17.14 16.53
CA LYS A 441 38.07 15.86 15.88
C LYS A 441 36.55 15.67 15.77
N ARG A 442 36.10 15.17 14.61
CA ARG A 442 34.69 14.82 14.38
C ARG A 442 34.19 13.97 15.56
N PRO A 443 33.04 14.30 16.17
CA PRO A 443 32.46 13.46 17.20
C PRO A 443 31.91 12.17 16.59
N ALA A 444 32.18 11.05 17.27
CA ALA A 444 31.94 9.67 16.87
C ALA A 444 30.45 9.24 16.96
N TRP A 445 29.51 10.10 16.61
CA TRP A 445 28.07 9.76 16.55
C TRP A 445 27.56 9.56 15.12
N MET A 446 28.48 9.41 14.15
CA MET A 446 28.15 9.36 12.72
C MET A 446 28.62 8.05 12.04
N GLU A 447 28.91 6.98 12.80
CA GLU A 447 29.50 5.75 12.24
C GLU A 447 28.69 4.45 12.40
N ASP A 448 27.54 4.41 13.09
CA ASP A 448 26.74 3.17 13.14
C ASP A 448 25.24 3.45 13.06
N TYR A 449 24.71 3.54 11.84
CA TYR A 449 23.26 3.42 11.58
C TYR A 449 22.97 2.04 11.00
N GLU A 450 22.91 1.02 11.88
CA GLU A 450 22.46 -0.34 11.56
C GLU A 450 20.94 -0.43 11.33
N LEU A 451 20.35 0.44 10.49
CA LEU A 451 18.88 0.47 10.36
C LEU A 451 18.30 -0.44 9.27
N MET A 452 19.09 -1.30 8.63
CA MET A 452 18.61 -2.21 7.57
C MET A 452 18.91 -3.69 7.81
N ALA A 453 19.35 -4.06 9.02
CA ALA A 453 19.68 -5.45 9.38
C ALA A 453 19.10 -5.91 10.75
N LEU A 454 18.31 -5.08 11.45
CA LEU A 454 18.02 -5.30 12.88
C LEU A 454 16.73 -6.08 13.23
N LEU A 455 16.11 -6.81 12.30
CA LEU A 455 14.92 -7.63 12.61
C LEU A 455 15.13 -9.15 12.60
N ALA A 456 16.29 -9.63 13.03
CA ALA A 456 16.35 -10.94 13.66
C ALA A 456 16.79 -10.76 15.12
N PRO A 457 15.92 -10.98 16.13
CA PRO A 457 16.42 -11.10 17.50
C PRO A 457 17.45 -12.23 17.53
N PRO A 458 18.55 -12.10 18.29
CA PRO A 458 19.52 -13.18 18.40
C PRO A 458 18.79 -14.43 18.88
N VAL A 459 18.80 -15.48 18.06
CA VAL A 459 18.41 -16.82 18.49
C VAL A 459 19.40 -17.17 19.60
N LYS A 460 18.92 -17.23 20.84
CA LYS A 460 19.69 -17.80 21.93
C LYS A 460 19.94 -19.28 21.56
N GLU A 461 21.20 -19.63 21.35
CA GLU A 461 21.67 -21.02 21.34
C GLU A 461 21.37 -21.70 22.68
#